data_AF-A0A2H5VEH6-F1
#
_entry.id   AF-A0A2H5VEH6-F1
#
_cell.length_a   1.000
_cell.length_b   1.000
_cell.length_c   1.000
_cell.angle_alpha   90.00
_cell.angle_beta   90.00
_cell.angle_gamma   90.00
#
_symmetry.space_group_name_H-M   'P 1'
#
loop_
_entity.id
_entity.type
_entity.pdbx_description
1 polymer ?
#
loop_
_entity_poly.entity_id
_entity_poly.type
_entity_poly.pdbx_seq_one_letter_code
_entity_poly.pdbx_strand_id
1 'polypeptide(L)'
;MLYRIIDKVEEELKVKLSGVQKILLTTDGSITRILEVLNGEEIVIKTLKRELSKDTIYREVLLLGKESGKIYVFAKSWIPLLKFDFMMDILTKDEPIGKILERNNLEVRREIREIGWFKDEELKKLFKAKGNLFLFRRYHIIHKGEVLIKIEEVFPLFKRST
;
A
#
# COMPACT_ATOMS: atom_id res chain seq x y z
N MET A 1 1.66 8.72 19.12
CA MET A 1 2.81 7.89 18.70
C MET A 1 2.28 6.61 18.05
N LEU A 2 2.92 6.13 16.97
CA LEU A 2 2.41 5.02 16.14
C LEU A 2 2.13 3.74 16.95
N TYR A 3 2.95 3.41 17.95
CA TYR A 3 2.74 2.22 18.78
C TYR A 3 1.37 2.21 19.48
N ARG A 4 0.87 3.36 19.97
CA ARG A 4 -0.45 3.47 20.60
C ARG A 4 -1.60 3.21 19.62
N ILE A 5 -1.41 3.54 18.33
CA ILE A 5 -2.40 3.25 17.30
C ILE A 5 -2.45 1.74 17.04
N ILE A 6 -1.29 1.09 17.01
CA ILE A 6 -1.21 -0.37 16.90
C ILE A 6 -1.85 -1.06 18.10
N ASP A 7 -1.56 -0.61 19.33
CA ASP A 7 -2.17 -1.15 20.55
C ASP A 7 -3.70 -1.07 20.48
N LYS A 8 -4.23 0.09 20.09
CA LYS A 8 -5.67 0.28 19.88
C LYS A 8 -6.25 -0.69 18.84
N VAL A 9 -5.58 -0.88 17.70
CA VAL A 9 -6.02 -1.84 16.66
C VAL A 9 -6.01 -3.28 17.20
N GLU A 10 -5.00 -3.67 17.97
CA GLU A 10 -4.93 -5.01 18.60
C GLU A 10 -6.05 -5.23 19.62
N GLU A 11 -6.36 -4.21 20.43
CA GLU A 11 -7.45 -4.23 21.41
C GLU A 11 -8.82 -4.37 20.75
N GLU A 12 -9.10 -3.57 19.72
CA GLU A 12 -10.36 -3.62 18.96
C GLU A 12 -10.55 -4.96 18.23
N LEU A 13 -9.48 -5.48 17.60
CA LEU A 13 -9.51 -6.77 16.92
C LEU A 13 -9.50 -7.97 17.88
N LYS A 14 -9.13 -7.75 19.15
CA LYS A 14 -8.83 -8.82 20.13
C LYS A 14 -7.81 -9.83 19.60
N VAL A 15 -6.81 -9.36 18.85
CA VAL A 15 -5.76 -10.18 18.22
C VAL A 15 -4.43 -9.43 18.29
N LYS A 16 -3.35 -10.14 18.65
CA LYS A 16 -1.99 -9.61 18.54
C LYS A 16 -1.50 -9.69 17.10
N LEU A 17 -1.06 -8.56 16.56
CA LEU A 17 -0.46 -8.49 15.23
C LEU A 17 0.95 -9.08 15.27
N SER A 18 1.31 -9.78 14.20
CA SER A 18 2.69 -10.26 14.02
C SER A 18 3.66 -9.08 13.82
N GLY A 19 4.95 -9.29 14.09
CA GLY A 19 5.98 -8.28 13.83
C GLY A 19 5.96 -7.77 12.38
N VAL A 20 5.74 -8.67 11.42
CA VAL A 20 5.59 -8.33 10.00
C VAL A 20 4.40 -7.40 9.77
N GLN A 21 3.23 -7.68 10.35
CA GLN A 21 2.05 -6.82 10.21
C GLN A 21 2.28 -5.44 10.81
N LYS A 22 2.94 -5.36 11.97
CA LYS A 22 3.32 -4.08 12.58
C LYS A 22 4.24 -3.29 11.66
N ILE A 23 5.29 -3.92 11.13
CA ILE A 23 6.22 -3.30 10.18
C ILE A 23 5.48 -2.79 8.94
N LEU A 24 4.63 -3.61 8.31
CA LEU A 24 3.86 -3.19 7.13
C LEU A 24 2.94 -2.00 7.43
N LEU A 25 2.33 -1.93 8.61
CA LEU A 25 1.46 -0.81 9.00
C LEU A 25 2.25 0.48 9.25
N THR A 26 3.45 0.39 9.84
CA THR A 26 4.17 1.57 10.36
C THR A 26 5.34 2.04 9.52
N THR A 27 5.84 1.23 8.58
CA THR A 27 7.04 1.56 7.79
C THR A 27 6.84 2.78 6.89
N ASP A 28 7.84 3.63 6.81
CA ASP A 28 7.97 4.73 5.86
C ASP A 28 8.80 4.34 4.63
N GLY A 29 9.29 3.10 4.56
CA GLY A 29 10.02 2.51 3.45
C GLY A 29 9.12 1.91 2.35
N SER A 30 9.75 1.34 1.33
CA SER A 30 9.05 0.62 0.26
C SER A 30 8.50 -0.72 0.76
N ILE A 31 7.17 -0.83 0.83
CA ILE A 31 6.52 -2.12 1.13
C ILE A 31 6.81 -3.18 0.08
N THR A 32 7.00 -2.79 -1.19
CA THR A 32 7.37 -3.72 -2.26
C THR A 32 8.67 -4.44 -1.91
N ARG A 33 9.69 -3.70 -1.48
CA ARG A 33 11.00 -4.28 -1.11
C ARG A 33 10.91 -5.17 0.13
N ILE A 34 10.09 -4.80 1.10
CA ILE A 34 9.84 -5.62 2.29
C ILE A 34 9.18 -6.94 1.88
N LEU A 35 8.16 -6.88 1.02
CA LEU A 35 7.45 -8.06 0.54
C LEU A 35 8.35 -8.97 -0.32
N GLU A 36 9.21 -8.40 -1.16
CA GLU A 36 10.20 -9.17 -1.94
C GLU A 36 11.10 -10.00 -1.03
N VAL A 37 11.69 -9.36 -0.01
CA VAL A 37 12.58 -10.03 0.95
C VAL A 37 11.84 -11.06 1.80
N LEU A 38 10.63 -10.75 2.26
CA LEU A 38 9.86 -11.65 3.12
C LEU A 38 9.37 -12.91 2.42
N ASN A 39 9.11 -12.83 1.11
CA ASN A 39 8.53 -13.95 0.35
C ASN A 39 9.54 -14.61 -0.61
N GLY A 40 10.74 -14.05 -0.76
CA GLY A 40 11.79 -14.60 -1.62
C GLY A 40 11.42 -14.58 -3.10
N GLU A 41 10.54 -13.66 -3.52
CA GLU A 41 10.09 -13.53 -4.91
C GLU A 41 9.95 -12.07 -5.32
N GLU A 42 10.05 -11.78 -6.62
CA GLU A 42 9.80 -10.43 -7.16
C GLU A 42 8.33 -10.04 -6.97
N ILE A 43 8.08 -8.79 -6.58
CA ILE A 43 6.74 -8.25 -6.45
C ILE A 43 6.42 -7.34 -7.64
N VAL A 44 5.43 -7.76 -8.43
CA VAL A 44 4.96 -7.04 -9.62
C VAL A 44 3.63 -6.35 -9.35
N ILE A 45 3.30 -5.39 -10.22
CA ILE A 45 2.04 -4.66 -10.15
C ILE A 45 1.09 -5.14 -11.24
N LYS A 46 -0.17 -5.39 -10.86
CA LYS A 46 -1.28 -5.48 -11.77
C LYS A 46 -2.23 -4.32 -11.50
N THR A 47 -2.41 -3.46 -12.49
CA THR A 47 -3.37 -2.36 -12.36
C THR A 47 -4.78 -2.85 -12.63
N LEU A 48 -5.70 -2.50 -11.73
CA LEU A 48 -7.13 -2.83 -11.85
C LEU A 48 -7.91 -1.69 -12.47
N LYS A 49 -7.56 -0.46 -12.09
CA LYS A 49 -8.31 0.73 -12.48
C LYS A 49 -7.39 1.94 -12.58
N ARG A 50 -7.58 2.75 -13.63
CA ARG A 50 -6.97 4.07 -13.81
C ARG A 50 -8.02 5.03 -14.32
N GLU A 51 -8.18 6.15 -13.64
CA GLU A 51 -9.10 7.22 -14.04
C GLU A 51 -8.39 8.56 -13.96
N LEU A 52 -8.52 9.34 -15.03
CA LEU A 52 -8.07 10.72 -15.08
C LEU A 52 -9.28 11.63 -14.87
N SER A 53 -9.28 12.41 -13.79
CA SER A 53 -10.20 13.53 -13.60
C SER A 53 -9.53 14.84 -14.04
N LYS A 54 -10.24 15.96 -13.89
CA LYS A 54 -9.75 17.30 -14.26
C LYS A 54 -8.40 17.65 -13.63
N ASP A 55 -8.16 17.21 -12.41
CA ASP A 55 -7.03 17.61 -11.58
C ASP A 55 -6.34 16.45 -10.85
N THR A 56 -6.82 15.22 -11.00
CA THR A 56 -6.36 14.07 -10.21
C THR A 56 -6.32 12.80 -11.05
N ILE A 57 -5.30 11.99 -10.82
CA ILE A 57 -5.20 10.62 -11.29
C ILE A 57 -5.57 9.70 -10.14
N TYR A 58 -6.58 8.88 -10.36
CA TYR A 58 -6.94 7.77 -9.48
C TYR A 58 -6.38 6.48 -10.05
N ARG A 59 -5.70 5.69 -9.21
CA ARG A 59 -5.11 4.41 -9.62
C ARG A 59 -5.31 3.36 -8.53
N GLU A 60 -5.87 2.21 -8.92
CA GLU A 60 -6.01 1.01 -8.10
C GLU A 60 -5.12 -0.11 -8.63
N VAL A 61 -4.33 -0.71 -7.74
CA VAL A 61 -3.37 -1.75 -8.10
C VAL A 61 -3.37 -2.92 -7.12
N LEU A 62 -2.93 -4.06 -7.61
CA LEU A 62 -2.51 -5.20 -6.82
C LEU A 62 -1.00 -5.32 -6.86
N LEU A 63 -0.39 -5.53 -5.69
CA LEU A 63 0.98 -6.02 -5.58
C LEU A 63 0.92 -7.52 -5.40
N LEU A 64 1.51 -8.26 -6.33
CA LEU A 64 1.48 -9.72 -6.36
C LEU A 64 2.85 -10.32 -6.59
N GLY A 65 3.06 -11.50 -6.02
CA GLY A 65 4.24 -12.32 -6.29
C GLY A 65 4.29 -12.72 -7.75
N LYS A 66 5.41 -12.45 -8.42
CA LYS A 66 5.58 -12.72 -9.85
C LYS A 66 5.46 -14.21 -10.17
N GLU A 67 5.99 -15.06 -9.30
CA GLU A 67 5.99 -16.50 -9.49
C GLU A 67 4.73 -17.13 -8.88
N SER A 68 4.38 -16.74 -7.64
CA SER A 68 3.26 -17.35 -6.94
C SER A 68 1.88 -16.85 -7.41
N GLY A 69 1.82 -15.68 -8.03
CA GLY A 69 0.56 -14.97 -8.32
C GLY A 69 -0.19 -14.53 -7.06
N LYS A 70 0.40 -14.69 -5.87
CA LYS A 70 -0.24 -14.36 -4.59
C LYS A 70 -0.35 -12.85 -4.44
N ILE A 71 -1.56 -12.38 -4.13
CA ILE A 71 -1.81 -10.96 -3.87
C ILE A 71 -1.43 -10.65 -2.43
N TYR A 72 -0.56 -9.66 -2.26
CA TYR A 72 -0.07 -9.21 -0.96
C TYR A 72 -0.72 -7.91 -0.51
N VAL A 73 -0.92 -6.97 -1.43
CA VAL A 73 -1.49 -5.65 -1.15
C VAL A 73 -2.44 -5.24 -2.26
N PHE A 74 -3.56 -4.65 -1.86
CA PHE A 74 -4.42 -3.85 -2.72
C PHE A 74 -4.19 -2.39 -2.35
N ALA A 75 -3.81 -1.56 -3.33
CA ALA A 75 -3.47 -0.17 -3.08
C ALA A 75 -4.28 0.76 -3.97
N LYS A 76 -4.70 1.87 -3.38
CA LYS A 76 -5.31 3.01 -4.06
C LYS A 76 -4.43 4.22 -3.93
N SER A 77 -4.36 5.01 -4.98
CA SER A 77 -3.59 6.25 -4.99
C SER A 77 -4.37 7.37 -5.65
N TRP A 78 -4.24 8.56 -5.07
CA TRP A 78 -4.77 9.82 -5.59
C TRP A 78 -3.59 10.75 -5.79
N ILE A 79 -3.34 11.09 -7.05
CA ILE A 79 -2.14 11.79 -7.49
C ILE A 79 -2.63 13.05 -8.19
N PRO A 80 -2.43 14.25 -7.61
CA PRO A 80 -2.79 15.48 -8.29
C PRO A 80 -2.05 15.59 -9.63
N LEU A 81 -2.68 16.19 -10.63
CA LEU A 81 -2.07 16.51 -11.91
C LEU A 81 -1.08 17.66 -11.71
N LEU A 82 0.12 17.30 -11.28
CA LEU A 82 1.24 18.20 -11.08
C LEU A 82 2.04 18.31 -12.37
N LYS A 83 2.77 19.41 -12.56
CA LYS A 83 3.66 19.61 -13.72
C LYS A 83 4.97 18.82 -13.54
N PHE A 84 4.87 17.51 -13.36
CA PHE A 84 6.03 16.62 -13.42
C PHE A 84 6.06 15.90 -14.76
N ASP A 85 7.25 15.81 -15.36
CA ASP A 85 7.41 15.13 -16.66
C ASP A 85 7.10 13.63 -16.57
N PHE A 86 7.22 13.03 -15.38
CA PHE A 86 6.92 11.62 -15.12
C PHE A 86 5.43 11.34 -14.85
N MET A 87 4.53 12.32 -14.93
CA MET A 87 3.09 12.07 -14.76
C MET A 87 2.56 11.07 -15.80
N MET A 88 3.11 11.09 -17.01
CA MET A 88 2.76 10.10 -18.04
C MET A 88 3.18 8.69 -17.65
N ASP A 89 4.28 8.52 -16.92
CA ASP A 89 4.71 7.21 -16.44
C ASP A 89 3.71 6.64 -15.42
N ILE A 90 3.21 7.49 -14.53
CA ILE A 90 2.19 7.12 -13.55
C ILE A 90 0.91 6.66 -14.26
N LEU A 91 0.54 7.34 -15.34
CA LEU A 91 -0.65 7.02 -16.14
C LEU A 91 -0.48 5.74 -16.97
N THR A 92 0.70 5.53 -17.55
CA THR A 92 0.88 4.54 -18.63
C THR A 92 1.57 3.26 -18.18
N LYS A 93 2.38 3.29 -17.12
CA LYS A 93 3.22 2.15 -16.71
C LYS A 93 2.60 1.34 -15.58
N ASP A 94 2.74 0.03 -15.65
CA ASP A 94 2.45 -0.92 -14.56
C ASP A 94 3.64 -1.02 -13.59
N GLU A 95 4.05 0.12 -13.04
CA GLU A 95 5.21 0.23 -12.16
C GLU A 95 4.81 0.78 -10.78
N PRO A 96 5.48 0.36 -9.68
CA PRO A 96 5.28 0.95 -8.36
C PRO A 96 5.57 2.44 -8.37
N ILE A 97 4.67 3.22 -7.77
CA ILE A 97 4.85 4.68 -7.60
C ILE A 97 6.21 4.98 -6.98
N GLY A 98 6.63 4.20 -5.97
CA GLY A 98 7.96 4.35 -5.36
C GLY A 98 9.12 4.26 -6.35
N LYS A 99 9.10 3.32 -7.30
CA LYS A 99 10.16 3.17 -8.33
C LYS A 99 10.14 4.32 -9.32
N ILE A 100 8.95 4.81 -9.69
CA ILE A 100 8.80 6.00 -10.56
C ILE A 100 9.43 7.23 -9.88
N LEU A 101 9.16 7.45 -8.60
CA LEU A 101 9.74 8.57 -7.85
C LEU A 101 11.27 8.44 -7.72
N GLU A 102 11.76 7.24 -7.43
CA GLU A 102 13.19 6.93 -7.26
C GLU A 102 13.99 7.21 -8.53
N ARG A 103 13.55 6.70 -9.70
CA ARG A 103 14.28 6.94 -10.96
C ARG A 103 14.31 8.40 -11.40
N ASN A 104 13.36 9.20 -10.92
CA ASN A 104 13.28 10.64 -11.18
C ASN A 104 14.01 11.45 -10.09
N ASN A 105 14.77 10.79 -9.19
CA ASN A 105 15.51 11.39 -8.09
C ASN A 105 14.63 12.31 -7.21
N LEU A 106 13.35 11.96 -7.04
CA LEU A 106 12.43 12.78 -6.26
C LEU A 106 12.57 12.45 -4.77
N GLU A 107 13.16 13.37 -4.02
CA GLU A 107 13.22 13.28 -2.57
C GLU A 107 11.84 13.41 -1.96
N VAL A 108 11.41 12.36 -1.25
CA VAL A 108 10.09 12.33 -0.62
C VAL A 108 10.18 11.72 0.76
N ARG A 109 9.23 12.09 1.61
CA ARG A 109 9.00 11.42 2.91
C ARG A 109 7.57 10.92 2.97
N ARG A 110 7.35 9.82 3.70
CA ARG A 110 6.01 9.27 3.94
C ARG A 110 5.50 9.71 5.30
N GLU A 111 4.26 10.18 5.36
CA GLU A 111 3.59 10.53 6.60
C GLU A 111 2.34 9.65 6.78
N ILE A 112 2.42 8.71 7.72
CA ILE A 112 1.27 7.88 8.10
C ILE A 112 0.19 8.79 8.70
N ARG A 113 -1.00 8.75 8.12
CA ARG A 113 -2.17 9.52 8.54
C ARG A 113 -3.17 8.68 9.31
N GLU A 114 -3.33 7.44 8.91
CA GLU A 114 -4.30 6.54 9.52
C GLU A 114 -3.81 5.10 9.42
N ILE A 115 -4.08 4.33 10.47
CA ILE A 115 -3.95 2.88 10.49
C ILE A 115 -5.23 2.34 11.10
N GLY A 116 -5.77 1.27 10.52
CA GLY A 116 -6.98 0.66 11.04
C GLY A 116 -7.24 -0.70 10.45
N TRP A 117 -8.48 -1.14 10.59
CA TRP A 117 -8.95 -2.42 10.09
C TRP A 117 -10.42 -2.33 9.66
N PHE A 118 -10.85 -3.25 8.82
CA PHE A 118 -12.26 -3.40 8.45
C PHE A 118 -12.56 -4.84 8.01
N LYS A 119 -13.86 -5.14 7.85
CA LYS A 119 -14.34 -6.41 7.27
C LYS A 119 -14.77 -6.20 5.83
N ASP A 120 -14.38 -7.11 4.94
CA ASP A 120 -14.77 -7.05 3.52
C ASP A 120 -14.79 -8.45 2.88
N GLU A 121 -15.96 -8.87 2.40
CA GLU A 121 -16.12 -10.18 1.75
C GLU A 121 -15.62 -10.19 0.30
N GLU A 122 -15.67 -9.08 -0.40
CA GLU A 122 -15.18 -8.99 -1.78
C GLU A 122 -13.65 -9.01 -1.81
N LEU A 123 -13.00 -8.28 -0.89
CA LEU A 123 -11.56 -8.39 -0.71
C LEU A 123 -11.15 -9.79 -0.26
N LYS A 124 -11.93 -10.47 0.59
CA LYS A 124 -11.63 -11.87 0.94
C LYS A 124 -11.57 -12.76 -0.30
N LYS A 125 -12.52 -12.63 -1.23
CA LYS A 125 -12.52 -13.35 -2.51
C LYS A 125 -11.31 -12.96 -3.36
N LEU A 126 -11.04 -11.65 -3.50
CA LEU A 126 -9.92 -11.11 -4.26
C LEU A 126 -8.58 -11.68 -3.79
N PHE A 127 -8.31 -11.60 -2.48
CA PHE A 127 -7.07 -12.09 -1.88
C PHE A 127 -7.02 -13.62 -1.70
N LYS A 128 -8.12 -14.33 -1.97
CA LYS A 128 -8.30 -15.74 -1.57
C LYS A 128 -7.94 -15.95 -0.10
N ALA A 129 -8.32 -15.00 0.76
CA ALA A 129 -7.92 -14.96 2.15
C ALA A 129 -8.73 -15.94 3.00
N LYS A 130 -8.11 -16.46 4.06
CA LYS A 130 -8.79 -17.35 5.04
C LYS A 130 -9.89 -16.62 5.83
N GLY A 131 -9.78 -15.31 5.97
CA GLY A 131 -10.73 -14.48 6.72
C GLY A 131 -11.07 -13.19 5.97
N ASN A 132 -12.10 -12.49 6.43
CA ASN A 132 -12.60 -11.24 5.85
C ASN A 132 -12.06 -9.99 6.57
N LEU A 133 -11.13 -10.13 7.50
CA LEU A 133 -10.52 -9.01 8.21
C LEU A 133 -9.30 -8.51 7.45
N PHE A 134 -9.27 -7.21 7.22
CA PHE A 134 -8.19 -6.52 6.52
C PHE A 134 -7.63 -5.42 7.39
N LEU A 135 -6.31 -5.26 7.33
CA LEU A 135 -5.61 -4.13 7.89
C LEU A 135 -5.41 -3.10 6.78
N PHE A 136 -5.42 -1.83 7.14
CA PHE A 136 -5.09 -0.77 6.21
C PHE A 136 -4.21 0.30 6.84
N ARG A 137 -3.53 1.03 5.97
CA ARG A 137 -2.87 2.28 6.29
C ARG A 137 -3.14 3.31 5.21
N ARG A 138 -3.29 4.57 5.63
CA ARG A 138 -3.33 5.73 4.75
C ARG A 138 -2.15 6.62 5.05
N TYR A 139 -1.47 7.07 4.01
CA TYR A 139 -0.33 7.97 4.16
C TYR A 139 -0.25 8.95 3.02
N HIS A 140 0.45 10.04 3.29
CA HIS A 140 0.81 11.02 2.27
C HIS A 140 2.28 10.82 1.90
N ILE A 141 2.57 10.87 0.60
CA ILE A 141 3.91 11.14 0.10
C ILE A 141 4.04 12.65 0.04
N ILE A 142 5.03 13.19 0.75
CA ILE A 142 5.29 14.63 0.83
C ILE A 142 6.55 14.95 0.04
N HIS A 143 6.47 15.97 -0.81
CA HIS A 143 7.61 16.53 -1.53
C HIS A 143 7.66 18.05 -1.29
N LYS A 144 8.80 18.59 -0.84
CA LYS A 144 8.99 20.02 -0.56
C LYS A 144 7.90 20.65 0.32
N GLY A 145 7.41 19.91 1.31
CA GLY A 145 6.38 20.36 2.25
C GLY A 145 4.94 20.17 1.76
N GLU A 146 4.73 19.82 0.48
CA GLU A 146 3.42 19.67 -0.12
C GLU A 146 3.01 18.20 -0.28
N VAL A 147 1.70 17.93 -0.22
CA VAL A 147 1.16 16.57 -0.45
C VAL A 147 1.25 16.24 -1.93
N LEU A 148 2.15 15.33 -2.28
CA LEU A 148 2.35 14.84 -3.64
C LEU A 148 1.35 13.74 -3.99
N ILE A 149 1.17 12.76 -3.11
CA ILE A 149 0.32 11.58 -3.38
C ILE A 149 -0.35 11.16 -2.09
N LYS A 150 -1.64 10.84 -2.15
CA LYS A 150 -2.34 10.12 -1.08
C LYS A 150 -2.40 8.64 -1.44
N ILE A 151 -2.04 7.78 -0.51
CA ILE A 151 -2.05 6.32 -0.71
C ILE A 151 -2.84 5.64 0.39
N GLU A 152 -3.71 4.71 0.01
CA GLU A 152 -4.33 3.71 0.88
C GLU A 152 -3.79 2.34 0.48
N GLU A 153 -3.26 1.60 1.44
CA GLU A 153 -2.80 0.22 1.24
C GLU A 153 -3.55 -0.70 2.17
N VAL A 154 -4.05 -1.81 1.62
CA VAL A 154 -4.85 -2.81 2.31
C VAL A 154 -4.19 -4.17 2.15
N PHE A 155 -4.09 -4.91 3.26
CA PHE A 155 -3.56 -6.27 3.27
C PHE A 155 -4.34 -7.17 4.25
N PRO A 156 -4.38 -8.49 4.00
CA PRO A 156 -5.17 -9.39 4.83
C PRO A 156 -4.60 -9.50 6.25
N LEU A 157 -5.48 -9.65 7.24
CA LEU A 157 -5.08 -10.08 8.57
C LEU A 157 -4.71 -11.57 8.54
N PHE A 158 -3.42 -11.88 8.44
CA PHE A 158 -2.92 -13.24 8.62
C PHE A 158 -2.74 -13.55 10.11
N LYS A 159 -3.28 -14.68 10.56
CA LYS A 159 -2.92 -15.26 11.86
C LYS A 159 -1.62 -16.03 11.71
N ARG A 160 -0.74 -15.95 12.72
CA ARG A 160 0.40 -16.85 12.83
C ARG A 160 -0.16 -18.27 12.90
N SER A 161 0.25 -19.15 11.99
CA SER A 161 0.16 -20.58 12.26
C SER A 161 1.08 -20.80 13.45
N THR A 162 0.49 -21.06 14.63
CA THR A 162 1.22 -21.59 15.78
C THR A 162 1.87 -22.90 15.43
#